data_AF-A0A3C2EDW2-F1
#
_entry.id   AF-A0A3C2EDW2-F1
#
_cell.length_a   1.000
_cell.length_b   1.000
_cell.length_c   1.000
_cell.angle_alpha   90.00
_cell.angle_beta   90.00
_cell.angle_gamma   90.00
#
_symmetry.space_group_name_H-M   'P 1'
#
loop_
_entity.id
_entity.type
_entity.pdbx_description
1 polymer ?
#
loop_
_entity_poly.entity_id
_entity_poly.type
_entity_poly.pdbx_seq_one_letter_code
_entity_poly.pdbx_strand_id
1 'polypeptide(L)'
;MKYDYTGTLKILVDKALNGDPADVDDIMSELTYEADLVMTRKIDFALSLVTTDRGIERIKHYLFNGTLIQRNYACLYLNRIDEWEPVKEAFKQGLIDEIQAYAR
;
A
#
# COMPACT_ATOMS: atom_id res chain seq x y z
N MET A 1 14.25 -14.91 -6.77
CA MET A 1 15.37 -13.96 -6.89
C MET A 1 15.71 -13.50 -5.48
N LYS A 2 16.90 -13.85 -4.94
CA LYS A 2 17.30 -13.42 -3.58
C LYS A 2 17.95 -12.04 -3.71
N TYR A 3 17.16 -11.00 -3.50
CA TYR A 3 17.68 -9.65 -3.42
C TYR A 3 18.18 -9.42 -1.98
N ASP A 4 19.47 -9.14 -1.80
CA ASP A 4 20.02 -8.68 -0.52
C ASP A 4 19.73 -7.18 -0.37
N TYR A 5 18.50 -6.87 0.04
CA TYR A 5 18.15 -5.51 0.45
C TYR A 5 18.87 -5.16 1.76
N THR A 6 19.23 -3.89 1.94
CA THR A 6 19.87 -3.39 3.17
C THR A 6 19.09 -2.20 3.75
N GLY A 7 19.33 -1.91 5.04
CA GLY A 7 18.71 -0.78 5.75
C GLY A 7 17.18 -0.85 5.78
N THR A 8 16.53 0.31 5.74
CA THR A 8 15.06 0.45 5.82
C THR A 8 14.32 -0.37 4.76
N LEU A 9 14.86 -0.46 3.54
CA LEU A 9 14.20 -1.23 2.47
C LEU A 9 14.12 -2.72 2.82
N LYS A 10 15.17 -3.28 3.44
CA LYS A 10 15.13 -4.67 3.88
C LYS A 10 14.00 -4.91 4.90
N ILE A 11 13.88 -4.01 5.87
CA ILE A 11 12.86 -4.10 6.92
C ILE A 11 11.46 -4.08 6.30
N LEU A 12 11.20 -3.15 5.38
CA LEU A 12 9.91 -3.06 4.69
C LEU A 12 9.61 -4.31 3.85
N VAL A 13 10.60 -4.84 3.15
CA VAL A 13 10.45 -6.04 2.33
C VAL A 13 10.17 -7.27 3.19
N ASP A 14 10.93 -7.48 4.27
CA ASP A 14 10.74 -8.63 5.16
C ASP A 14 9.31 -8.64 5.74
N LYS A 15 8.82 -7.46 6.16
CA LYS A 15 7.44 -7.25 6.64
C LYS A 15 6.41 -7.56 5.56
N ALA A 16 6.60 -7.04 4.36
CA ALA A 16 5.67 -7.25 3.25
C ALA A 16 5.58 -8.72 2.84
N LEU A 17 6.70 -9.44 2.85
CA LEU A 17 6.75 -10.87 2.54
C LEU A 17 6.10 -11.74 3.64
N ASN A 18 6.13 -11.31 4.90
CA ASN A 18 5.35 -11.96 5.96
C ASN A 18 3.85 -11.68 5.77
N GLY A 19 3.50 -10.44 5.45
CA GLY A 19 2.16 -10.05 5.00
C GLY A 19 1.07 -10.16 6.08
N ASP A 20 1.42 -10.24 7.36
CA ASP A 20 0.41 -10.17 8.42
C ASP A 20 -0.10 -8.73 8.60
N PRO A 21 -1.32 -8.53 9.13
CA PRO A 21 -1.90 -7.19 9.27
C PRO A 21 -1.04 -6.19 10.03
N ALA A 22 -0.30 -6.63 11.06
CA ALA A 22 0.59 -5.78 11.83
C ALA A 22 1.80 -5.30 11.01
N ASP A 23 2.32 -6.14 10.12
CA ASP A 23 3.42 -5.76 9.22
C ASP A 23 2.96 -4.75 8.18
N VAL A 24 1.74 -4.93 7.64
CA VAL A 24 1.11 -3.95 6.76
C VAL A 24 0.89 -2.64 7.50
N ASP A 25 0.44 -2.68 8.76
CA ASP A 25 0.26 -1.48 9.58
C ASP A 25 1.56 -0.71 9.76
N ASP A 26 2.65 -1.42 10.07
CA ASP A 26 3.95 -0.81 10.19
C ASP A 26 4.42 -0.17 8.88
N ILE A 27 4.25 -0.85 7.73
CA ILE A 27 4.61 -0.30 6.42
C ILE A 27 3.78 0.96 6.11
N MET A 28 2.47 0.89 6.35
CA MET A 28 1.55 2.00 6.08
C MET A 28 1.73 3.16 7.04
N SER A 29 2.28 2.94 8.24
CA SER A 29 2.58 3.98 9.22
C SER A 29 3.67 4.95 8.74
N GLU A 30 4.55 4.49 7.84
CA GLU A 30 5.63 5.29 7.26
C GLU A 30 5.11 6.26 6.16
N LEU A 31 3.87 6.09 5.69
CA LEU A 31 3.22 7.03 4.76
C LEU A 31 2.69 8.25 5.51
N THR A 32 3.60 9.16 5.86
CA THR A 32 3.30 10.46 6.47
C THR A 32 3.41 11.59 5.45
N TYR A 33 2.94 12.79 5.80
CA TYR A 33 3.10 13.97 4.94
C TYR A 33 4.57 14.43 4.79
N GLU A 34 5.46 13.95 5.67
CA GLU A 34 6.90 14.26 5.66
C GLU A 34 7.72 13.23 4.87
N ALA A 35 7.10 12.12 4.45
CA ALA A 35 7.78 11.08 3.71
C ALA A 35 8.30 11.61 2.37
N ASP A 36 9.60 11.48 2.14
CA ASP A 36 10.22 11.90 0.89
C ASP A 36 9.88 10.94 -0.27
N LEU A 37 10.23 11.35 -1.50
CA LEU A 37 10.00 10.53 -2.70
C LEU A 37 10.74 9.18 -2.64
N VAL A 38 11.89 9.12 -1.99
CA VAL A 38 12.67 7.87 -1.91
C VAL A 38 11.98 6.87 -0.98
N MET A 39 11.50 7.33 0.16
CA MET A 39 10.80 6.51 1.15
C MET A 39 9.47 6.01 0.61
N THR A 40 8.67 6.90 0.02
CA THR A 40 7.39 6.54 -0.58
C THR A 40 7.54 5.51 -1.70
N ARG A 41 8.58 5.60 -2.55
CA ARG A 41 8.90 4.55 -3.54
C ARG A 41 9.32 3.21 -2.92
N LYS A 42 10.03 3.22 -1.80
CA LYS A 42 10.36 1.98 -1.06
C LYS A 42 9.11 1.34 -0.50
N ILE A 43 8.19 2.13 0.04
CA ILE A 43 6.91 1.67 0.56
C ILE A 43 6.06 1.10 -0.57
N ASP A 44 5.95 1.80 -1.71
CA ASP A 44 5.21 1.31 -2.88
C ASP A 44 5.69 -0.07 -3.32
N PHE A 45 7.01 -0.20 -3.44
CA PHE A 45 7.66 -1.45 -3.80
C PHE A 45 7.40 -2.53 -2.76
N ALA A 46 7.54 -2.24 -1.46
CA ALA A 46 7.27 -3.20 -0.40
C ALA A 46 5.81 -3.67 -0.43
N LEU A 47 4.83 -2.77 -0.52
CA LEU A 47 3.41 -3.13 -0.61
C LEU A 47 3.13 -4.08 -1.78
N SER A 48 3.78 -3.90 -2.94
CA SER A 48 3.63 -4.80 -4.09
C SER A 48 4.07 -6.26 -3.83
N LEU A 49 4.82 -6.52 -2.75
CA LEU A 49 5.24 -7.86 -2.36
C LEU A 49 4.28 -8.56 -1.40
N VAL A 50 3.26 -7.85 -0.89
CA VAL A 50 2.22 -8.44 -0.05
C VAL A 50 1.32 -9.31 -0.92
N THR A 51 1.25 -10.61 -0.61
CA THR A 51 0.46 -11.59 -1.38
C THR A 51 -0.48 -12.42 -0.52
N THR A 52 -0.45 -12.26 0.80
CA THR A 52 -1.34 -12.98 1.73
C THR A 52 -2.72 -12.32 1.74
N ASP A 53 -3.79 -13.13 1.84
CA ASP A 53 -5.16 -12.62 1.90
C ASP A 53 -5.38 -11.65 3.06
N ARG A 54 -4.76 -11.93 4.22
CA ARG A 54 -4.83 -11.08 5.41
C ARG A 54 -4.16 -9.73 5.19
N GLY A 55 -3.02 -9.71 4.48
CA GLY A 55 -2.30 -8.49 4.15
C GLY A 55 -3.07 -7.66 3.11
N ILE A 56 -3.61 -8.31 2.08
CA ILE A 56 -4.47 -7.67 1.07
C ILE A 56 -5.68 -7.00 1.73
N GLU A 57 -6.41 -7.73 2.59
CA GLU A 57 -7.56 -7.18 3.30
C GLU A 57 -7.16 -6.02 4.22
N ARG A 58 -5.96 -6.06 4.80
CA ARG A 58 -5.44 -4.94 5.59
C ARG A 58 -5.11 -3.71 4.73
N ILE A 59 -4.55 -3.88 3.54
CA ILE A 59 -4.34 -2.78 2.60
C ILE A 59 -5.69 -2.18 2.17
N LYS A 60 -6.68 -3.02 1.89
CA LYS A 60 -8.05 -2.59 1.60
C LYS A 60 -8.67 -1.80 2.76
N HIS A 61 -8.42 -2.18 4.01
CA HIS A 61 -8.85 -1.38 5.16
C HIS A 61 -8.32 0.06 5.09
N TYR A 62 -7.06 0.25 4.73
CA TYR A 62 -6.46 1.58 4.58
C TYR A 62 -7.03 2.39 3.41
N LEU A 63 -7.52 1.76 2.35
CA LEU A 63 -8.24 2.46 1.27
C LEU A 63 -9.46 3.23 1.81
N PHE A 64 -10.14 2.69 2.82
CA PHE A 64 -11.33 3.32 3.40
C PHE A 64 -11.05 4.15 4.65
N ASN A 65 -10.05 3.74 5.46
CA ASN A 65 -9.85 4.27 6.81
C ASN A 65 -8.52 5.02 6.99
N GLY A 66 -7.63 4.99 5.99
CA GLY A 66 -6.32 5.65 6.06
C GLY A 66 -6.38 7.16 5.89
N THR A 67 -5.22 7.81 6.03
CA THR A 67 -4.98 9.20 5.58
C THR A 67 -5.02 9.29 4.05
N LEU A 68 -5.04 10.50 3.49
CA LEU A 68 -5.05 10.71 2.03
C LEU A 68 -3.91 9.94 1.33
N ILE A 69 -2.67 10.07 1.84
CA ILE A 69 -1.52 9.37 1.26
C ILE A 69 -1.65 7.84 1.40
N GLN A 70 -2.12 7.33 2.54
CA GLN A 70 -2.35 5.90 2.72
C GLN A 70 -3.40 5.35 1.77
N ARG A 71 -4.52 6.07 1.57
CA ARG A 71 -5.57 5.69 0.62
C ARG A 71 -5.04 5.63 -0.81
N ASN A 72 -4.22 6.60 -1.20
CA ASN A 72 -3.62 6.64 -2.52
C ASN A 72 -2.71 5.43 -2.77
N TYR A 73 -1.86 5.08 -1.82
CA TYR A 73 -0.97 3.91 -1.94
C TYR A 73 -1.72 2.58 -1.86
N ALA A 74 -2.78 2.50 -1.05
CA ALA A 74 -3.68 1.34 -1.05
C ALA A 74 -4.39 1.19 -2.41
N CYS A 75 -4.84 2.30 -3.02
CA CYS A 75 -5.44 2.30 -4.34
C CYS A 75 -4.47 1.84 -5.43
N LEU A 76 -3.22 2.33 -5.43
CA LEU A 76 -2.17 1.88 -6.36
C LEU A 76 -1.91 0.38 -6.25
N TYR A 77 -1.85 -0.14 -5.01
CA TYR A 77 -1.71 -1.58 -4.79
C TYR A 77 -2.88 -2.37 -5.39
N LEU A 78 -4.12 -2.00 -5.06
CA LEU A 78 -5.31 -2.72 -5.51
C LEU A 78 -5.48 -2.68 -7.03
N ASN A 79 -5.18 -1.54 -7.66
CA ASN A 79 -5.17 -1.43 -9.12
C ASN A 79 -4.15 -2.38 -9.78
N ARG A 80 -2.98 -2.58 -9.16
CA ARG A 80 -1.95 -3.50 -9.70
C ARG A 80 -2.32 -4.98 -9.63
N ILE A 81 -3.18 -5.36 -8.69
CA ILE A 81 -3.65 -6.74 -8.54
C ILE A 81 -5.07 -6.94 -9.14
N ASP A 82 -5.53 -5.99 -9.95
CA ASP A 82 -6.83 -5.99 -10.62
C ASP A 82 -8.06 -6.04 -9.66
N GLU A 83 -7.89 -5.63 -8.40
CA GLU A 83 -8.95 -5.54 -7.39
C GLU A 83 -9.76 -4.24 -7.53
N TRP A 84 -10.63 -4.19 -8.55
CA TRP A 84 -11.33 -2.97 -8.95
C TRP A 84 -12.51 -2.57 -8.05
N GLU A 85 -13.30 -3.52 -7.55
CA GLU A 85 -14.54 -3.20 -6.84
C GLU A 85 -14.31 -2.34 -5.57
N PRO A 86 -13.28 -2.59 -4.73
CA PRO A 86 -12.97 -1.72 -3.61
C PRO A 86 -12.58 -0.29 -4.04
N VAL A 87 -11.79 -0.16 -5.11
CA VAL A 87 -11.33 1.14 -5.65
C VAL A 87 -12.52 1.96 -6.14
N LYS A 88 -13.42 1.34 -6.90
CA LYS A 88 -14.65 1.96 -7.39
C LYS A 88 -15.53 2.45 -6.25
N GLU A 89 -15.65 1.69 -5.18
CA GLU A 89 -16.44 2.08 -4.00
C GLU A 89 -15.80 3.27 -3.26
N ALA A 90 -14.49 3.24 -3.03
CA ALA A 90 -13.78 4.35 -2.41
C ALA A 90 -13.89 5.64 -3.22
N PHE A 91 -13.84 5.55 -4.56
CA PHE A 91 -14.06 6.69 -5.46
C PHE A 91 -15.48 7.26 -5.34
N LYS A 92 -16.52 6.41 -5.33
CA LYS A 92 -17.91 6.85 -5.15
C LYS A 92 -18.15 7.56 -3.81
N GLN A 93 -17.43 7.15 -2.77
CA GLN A 93 -17.49 7.79 -1.45
C GLN A 93 -16.64 9.08 -1.36
N GLY A 94 -15.94 9.46 -2.43
CA GLY A 94 -15.07 10.64 -2.46
C GLY A 94 -13.81 10.50 -1.61
N LEU A 95 -13.38 9.26 -1.31
CA LEU A 95 -12.20 8.99 -0.49
C LEU A 95 -10.88 9.11 -1.26
N ILE A 96 -10.96 8.92 -2.59
CA ILE A 96 -9.90 9.10 -3.58
C ILE A 96 -10.47 9.87 -4.78
N ASP A 97 -9.62 10.56 -5.53
CA ASP A 97 -10.03 11.29 -6.73
C ASP A 97 -10.00 10.41 -8.00
N GLU A 98 -10.46 10.98 -9.11
CA GLU A 98 -10.53 10.29 -10.40
C GLU A 98 -9.13 9.89 -10.91
N ILE A 99 -8.13 10.77 -10.77
CA ILE A 99 -6.76 10.50 -11.21
C ILE A 99 -6.23 9.26 -10.48
N GLN A 100 -6.45 9.20 -9.17
CA GLN A 100 -6.01 8.10 -8.33
C GLN A 100 -6.77 6.81 -8.64
N ALA A 101 -8.10 6.88 -8.79
CA ALA A 101 -8.93 5.72 -9.09
C ALA A 101 -8.50 5.03 -10.40
N TYR A 102 -8.13 5.80 -11.42
CA TYR A 102 -7.75 5.28 -12.74
C TYR A 102 -6.23 5.18 -12.97
N ALA A 103 -5.40 5.42 -11.95
CA ALA A 103 -3.96 5.22 -12.02
C ALA A 103 -3.63 3.72 -12.16
N ARG A 104 -3.02 3.32 -13.28
CA ARG A 104 -2.62 1.94 -13.60
C ARG A 104 -1.17 1.91 -14.08
#